data_AF-A0AAP6SJB8-F1
#
_entry.id   AF-A0AAP6SJB8-F1
#
_cell.length_a   1.000
_cell.length_b   1.000
_cell.length_c   1.000
_cell.angle_alpha   90.00
_cell.angle_beta   90.00
_cell.angle_gamma   90.00
#
_symmetry.space_group_name_H-M   'P 1'
#
loop_
_entity.id
_entity.type
_entity.pdbx_description
1 polymer ?
#
loop_
_entity_poly.entity_id
_entity_poly.type
_entity_poly.pdbx_seq_one_letter_code
_entity_poly.pdbx_strand_id
1 'polypeptide(L)'
;MANMKEQTFKINPKFRLTTKYLSVFWHLVDKETLQCESYIVMPDHHVFSSKNGVEILVHYHDGVLDMIYHPSTVFESKKIQKWLRELLRDTILRIAQDVLPKRVRYWENLKGIYGTGVTVKRLRRSILGQCSFHNHITLQPFLVIFKQEWMDGVILHEMAHYKHKHHRKSFWNYLSILLGKDSEAENVKNDIALSPYYEYYLYLTKNK
;
A
#
# COMPACT_ATOMS: atom_id res chain seq x y z
N MET A 1 -24.27 -14.70 -21.70
CA MET A 1 -23.10 -14.46 -20.84
C MET A 1 -23.51 -13.43 -19.79
N ALA A 2 -23.72 -13.86 -18.55
CA ALA A 2 -24.18 -13.00 -17.48
C ALA A 2 -23.12 -11.92 -17.21
N ASN A 3 -23.52 -10.67 -17.35
CA ASN A 3 -22.74 -9.49 -17.01
C ASN A 3 -22.58 -9.48 -15.48
N MET A 4 -21.58 -10.20 -14.97
CA MET A 4 -21.20 -10.17 -13.55
C MET A 4 -20.80 -8.73 -13.24
N LYS A 5 -21.74 -7.96 -12.68
CA LYS A 5 -21.45 -6.63 -12.12
C LYS A 5 -20.25 -6.80 -11.19
N GLU A 6 -19.10 -6.23 -11.58
CA GLU A 6 -17.90 -6.13 -10.74
C GLU A 6 -18.36 -5.74 -9.33
N GLN A 7 -18.21 -6.65 -8.36
CA GLN A 7 -18.55 -6.38 -6.98
C GLN A 7 -17.70 -5.18 -6.56
N THR A 8 -18.34 -4.03 -6.36
CA THR A 8 -17.61 -2.81 -6.07
C THR A 8 -17.17 -2.90 -4.62
N PHE A 9 -15.90 -3.25 -4.40
CA PHE A 9 -15.29 -3.22 -3.08
C PHE A 9 -15.58 -1.90 -2.36
N LYS A 10 -15.88 -1.96 -1.06
CA LYS A 10 -16.18 -0.79 -0.22
C LYS A 10 -15.35 -0.84 1.05
N ILE A 11 -14.90 0.32 1.50
CA ILE A 11 -14.21 0.48 2.78
C ILE A 11 -15.28 0.68 3.85
N ASN A 12 -15.42 -0.28 4.75
CA ASN A 12 -16.41 -0.30 5.82
C ASN A 12 -15.88 -1.15 7.00
N PRO A 13 -16.63 -1.30 8.10
CA PRO A 13 -16.18 -2.05 9.29
C PRO A 13 -15.87 -3.54 9.09
N LYS A 14 -16.04 -4.10 7.89
CA LYS A 14 -15.58 -5.46 7.51
C LYS A 14 -14.21 -5.45 6.83
N PHE A 15 -13.68 -4.28 6.46
CA PHE A 15 -12.33 -4.11 5.92
C PHE A 15 -11.28 -4.54 6.95
N ARG A 16 -10.37 -5.44 6.59
CA ARG A 16 -9.34 -5.96 7.49
C ARG A 16 -7.98 -5.90 6.83
N LEU A 17 -7.13 -4.98 7.27
CA LEU A 17 -5.76 -4.84 6.79
C LEU A 17 -4.83 -4.83 7.99
N THR A 18 -3.99 -5.86 8.10
CA THR A 18 -2.98 -5.96 9.15
C THR A 18 -1.70 -6.47 8.52
N THR A 19 -0.70 -5.59 8.46
CA THR A 19 0.60 -5.85 7.84
C THR A 19 1.70 -5.42 8.80
N LYS A 20 2.95 -5.63 8.40
CA LYS A 20 4.10 -5.20 9.18
C LYS A 20 4.11 -3.68 9.45
N TYR A 21 3.54 -2.88 8.56
CA TYR A 21 3.65 -1.41 8.60
C TYR A 21 2.31 -0.69 8.77
N LEU A 22 1.18 -1.38 8.60
CA LEU A 22 -0.14 -0.79 8.69
C LEU A 22 -1.16 -1.80 9.23
N SER A 23 -1.84 -1.42 10.30
CA SER A 23 -2.98 -2.13 10.87
C SER A 23 -4.19 -1.20 10.94
N VAL A 24 -5.33 -1.64 10.39
CA VAL A 24 -6.58 -0.87 10.40
C VAL A 24 -7.55 -1.50 11.40
N PHE A 25 -7.93 -0.72 12.42
CA PHE A 25 -8.92 -1.12 13.42
C PHE A 25 -10.20 -0.31 13.26
N TRP A 26 -11.29 -0.88 13.75
CA TRP A 26 -12.63 -0.30 13.64
C TRP A 26 -13.26 -0.28 15.03
N HIS A 27 -13.72 0.89 15.44
CA HIS A 27 -14.27 1.14 16.77
C HIS A 27 -15.67 1.72 16.63
N LEU A 28 -16.65 1.03 17.20
CA LEU A 28 -18.03 1.49 17.24
C LEU A 28 -18.27 2.24 18.55
N VAL A 29 -18.66 3.50 18.45
CA VAL A 29 -19.02 4.36 19.58
C VAL A 29 -20.41 4.96 19.38
N ASP A 30 -21.00 5.52 20.42
CA ASP A 30 -22.22 6.31 20.26
C ASP A 30 -21.92 7.66 19.58
N LYS A 31 -22.99 8.34 19.14
CA LYS A 31 -22.88 9.57 18.36
C LYS A 31 -22.31 10.75 19.18
N GLU A 32 -22.59 10.80 20.47
CA GLU A 32 -22.13 11.88 21.35
C GLU A 32 -20.62 11.74 21.59
N THR A 33 -20.15 10.53 21.91
CA THR A 33 -18.72 10.22 22.02
C THR A 33 -17.96 10.61 20.76
N LEU A 34 -18.44 10.19 19.58
CA LEU A 34 -17.82 10.53 18.30
C LEU A 34 -17.75 12.05 18.06
N GLN A 35 -18.82 12.76 18.40
CA GLN A 35 -18.89 14.21 18.25
C GLN A 35 -17.89 14.91 19.18
N CYS A 36 -17.78 14.47 20.43
CA CYS A 36 -16.82 15.00 21.40
C CYS A 36 -15.37 14.77 20.94
N GLU A 37 -15.04 13.56 20.51
CA GLU A 37 -13.69 13.22 20.03
C GLU A 37 -13.29 14.01 18.78
N SER A 38 -14.26 14.37 17.93
CA SER A 38 -13.98 15.15 16.71
C SER A 38 -13.40 16.54 16.95
N TYR A 39 -13.54 17.08 18.17
CA TYR A 39 -12.98 18.37 18.56
C TYR A 39 -11.53 18.28 19.06
N ILE A 40 -10.98 17.07 19.21
CA ILE A 40 -9.61 16.88 19.66
C ILE A 40 -8.66 17.32 18.55
N VAL A 41 -7.78 18.26 18.87
CA VAL A 41 -6.73 18.73 17.94
C VAL A 41 -5.45 17.95 18.20
N MET A 42 -5.16 17.01 17.31
CA MET A 42 -3.89 16.26 17.33
C MET A 42 -3.42 15.92 15.90
N PRO A 43 -2.12 15.62 15.71
CA PRO A 43 -1.59 15.20 14.42
C PRO A 43 -2.31 13.96 13.86
N ASP A 44 -2.40 13.86 12.54
CA ASP A 44 -3.00 12.72 11.83
C ASP A 44 -4.42 12.33 12.33
N HIS A 45 -5.17 13.32 12.83
CA HIS A 45 -6.57 13.20 13.19
C HIS A 45 -7.44 13.78 12.08
N HIS A 46 -8.26 12.91 11.48
CA HIS A 46 -9.06 13.23 10.31
C HIS A 46 -10.54 13.00 10.59
N VAL A 47 -11.36 14.02 10.39
CA VAL A 47 -12.80 13.96 10.65
C VAL A 47 -13.56 14.06 9.33
N PHE A 48 -14.55 13.19 9.15
CA PHE A 48 -15.53 13.31 8.07
C PHE A 48 -16.92 13.58 8.64
N SER A 49 -17.51 14.69 8.22
CA SER A 49 -18.85 15.12 8.61
C SER A 49 -19.79 15.15 7.41
N SER A 50 -21.05 14.81 7.66
CA SER A 50 -22.16 14.98 6.72
C SER A 50 -23.10 16.08 7.21
N LYS A 51 -24.25 16.24 6.54
CA LYS A 51 -25.32 17.13 7.03
C LYS A 51 -25.89 16.69 8.38
N ASN A 52 -25.70 15.41 8.75
CA ASN A 52 -26.25 14.81 9.95
C ASN A 52 -25.28 14.82 11.14
N GLY A 53 -24.12 15.47 11.00
CA GLY A 53 -23.05 15.53 12.01
C GLY A 53 -21.79 14.77 11.60
N VAL A 54 -20.93 14.47 12.57
CA VAL A 54 -19.73 13.65 12.38
C VAL A 54 -20.14 12.20 12.12
N GLU A 55 -19.60 11.62 11.05
CA GLU A 55 -19.92 10.25 10.62
C GLU A 55 -18.80 9.27 10.97
N ILE A 56 -17.55 9.72 10.85
CA ILE A 56 -16.37 8.92 11.15
C ILE A 56 -15.20 9.86 11.47
N LEU A 57 -14.36 9.43 12.40
CA LEU A 57 -13.05 10.00 12.63
C LEU A 57 -11.99 8.91 12.43
N VAL A 58 -10.82 9.31 11.94
CA VAL A 58 -9.70 8.42 11.66
C VAL A 58 -8.45 9.01 12.28
N HIS A 59 -7.77 8.21 13.09
CA HIS A 59 -6.53 8.60 13.74
C HIS A 59 -5.42 7.63 13.35
N TYR A 60 -4.26 8.17 12.94
CA TYR A 60 -3.08 7.35 12.68
C TYR A 60 -1.99 7.58 13.72
N HIS A 61 -1.47 6.50 14.31
CA HIS A 61 -0.33 6.50 15.22
C HIS A 61 0.41 5.17 15.13
N ASP A 62 1.74 5.18 15.14
CA ASP A 62 2.59 3.98 15.25
C ASP A 62 2.22 2.78 14.34
N GLY A 63 1.86 3.05 13.09
CA GLY A 63 1.46 2.00 12.14
C GLY A 63 0.03 1.50 12.31
N VAL A 64 -0.74 2.10 13.21
CA VAL A 64 -2.15 1.83 13.46
C VAL A 64 -3.01 2.95 12.87
N LEU A 65 -4.10 2.57 12.20
CA LEU A 65 -5.11 3.46 11.65
C LEU A 65 -6.46 3.09 12.28
N ASP A 66 -6.85 3.85 13.30
CA ASP A 66 -8.09 3.66 14.04
C ASP A 66 -9.25 4.36 13.31
N MET A 67 -10.26 3.59 12.93
CA MET A 67 -11.48 4.06 12.28
C MET A 67 -12.62 4.06 13.30
N ILE A 68 -12.96 5.22 13.85
CA ILE A 68 -13.94 5.36 14.93
C ILE A 68 -15.22 5.94 14.34
N TYR A 69 -16.35 5.24 14.50
CA TYR A 69 -17.61 5.52 13.81
C TYR A 69 -18.82 5.21 14.68
N HIS A 70 -20.01 5.64 14.27
CA HIS A 70 -21.26 5.40 15.01
C HIS A 70 -22.23 4.47 14.26
N PRO A 71 -23.24 3.87 14.92
CA PRO A 71 -24.13 2.89 14.28
C PRO A 71 -24.89 3.38 13.05
N SER A 72 -25.07 4.70 12.91
CA SER A 72 -25.81 5.29 11.78
C SER A 72 -24.89 5.77 10.64
N THR A 73 -23.57 5.55 10.73
CA THR A 73 -22.63 5.91 9.67
C THR A 73 -22.94 5.17 8.37
N VAL A 74 -23.22 5.90 7.29
CA VAL A 74 -23.60 5.30 6.01
C VAL A 74 -22.38 5.16 5.08
N PHE A 75 -21.65 4.05 5.23
CA PHE A 75 -20.45 3.75 4.44
C PHE A 75 -20.72 3.64 2.93
N GLU A 76 -21.94 3.38 2.50
CA GLU A 76 -22.33 3.27 1.09
C GLU A 76 -22.28 4.61 0.35
N SER A 77 -22.21 5.73 1.07
CA SER A 77 -22.15 7.06 0.50
C SER A 77 -20.92 7.25 -0.40
N LYS A 78 -21.12 7.82 -1.60
CA LYS A 78 -20.01 8.14 -2.51
C LYS A 78 -19.00 9.10 -1.88
N LYS A 79 -19.45 9.99 -0.98
CA LYS A 79 -18.59 10.98 -0.31
C LYS A 79 -17.65 10.31 0.69
N ILE A 80 -18.18 9.49 1.61
CA ILE A 80 -17.35 8.79 2.61
C ILE A 80 -16.43 7.77 1.93
N GLN A 81 -16.89 7.04 0.90
CA GLN A 81 -16.03 6.13 0.15
C GLN A 81 -14.89 6.86 -0.58
N LYS A 82 -15.16 8.04 -1.17
CA LYS A 82 -14.10 8.86 -1.77
C LYS A 82 -13.09 9.28 -0.72
N TRP A 83 -13.56 9.81 0.40
CA TRP A 83 -12.72 10.32 1.48
C TRP A 83 -11.85 9.22 2.11
N LEU A 84 -12.45 8.09 2.50
CA LEU A 84 -11.71 6.94 3.06
C LEU A 84 -10.66 6.40 2.09
N ARG A 85 -10.98 6.37 0.81
CA ARG A 85 -10.06 5.89 -0.23
C ARG A 85 -8.87 6.82 -0.42
N GLU A 86 -9.08 8.13 -0.36
CA GLU A 86 -8.02 9.14 -0.43
C GLU A 86 -7.16 9.06 0.83
N LEU A 87 -7.77 9.03 2.02
CA LEU A 87 -7.07 8.90 3.29
C LEU A 87 -6.18 7.65 3.35
N LEU A 88 -6.70 6.47 2.97
CA LEU A 88 -5.90 5.23 2.94
C LEU A 88 -4.75 5.30 1.94
N ARG A 89 -4.97 5.90 0.76
CA ARG A 89 -3.91 6.07 -0.25
C ARG A 89 -2.79 6.95 0.28
N ASP A 90 -3.15 8.06 0.91
CA ASP A 90 -2.18 9.04 1.41
C ASP A 90 -1.42 8.47 2.62
N THR A 91 -2.11 7.74 3.49
CA THR A 91 -1.49 7.00 4.61
C THR A 91 -0.48 5.96 4.09
N ILE A 92 -0.87 5.12 3.13
CA ILE A 92 0.01 4.11 2.53
C ILE A 92 1.19 4.78 1.81
N LEU A 93 0.96 5.89 1.10
CA LEU A 93 2.02 6.64 0.42
C LEU A 93 3.05 7.17 1.41
N ARG A 94 2.60 7.80 2.50
CA ARG A 94 3.47 8.34 3.54
C ARG A 94 4.30 7.23 4.20
N ILE A 95 3.67 6.12 4.58
CA ILE A 95 4.38 4.94 5.12
C ILE A 95 5.43 4.44 4.13
N ALA A 96 5.07 4.30 2.86
CA ALA A 96 5.98 3.80 1.83
C ALA A 96 7.15 4.74 1.56
N GLN A 97 6.93 6.06 1.62
CA GLN A 97 7.99 7.07 1.48
C GLN A 97 9.04 6.99 2.58
N ASP A 98 8.67 6.51 3.77
CA ASP A 98 9.62 6.24 4.85
C ASP A 98 10.26 4.84 4.72
N VAL A 99 9.45 3.80 4.49
CA VAL A 99 9.86 2.40 4.55
C VAL A 99 10.69 1.97 3.33
N LEU A 100 10.24 2.26 2.11
CA LEU A 100 10.83 1.69 0.91
C LEU A 100 12.25 2.20 0.65
N PRO A 101 12.57 3.50 0.81
CA PRO A 101 13.94 3.98 0.63
C PRO A 101 14.93 3.36 1.61
N LYS A 102 14.53 3.21 2.89
CA LYS A 102 15.34 2.52 3.91
C LYS A 102 15.56 1.05 3.52
N ARG A 103 14.54 0.39 2.97
CA ARG A 103 14.65 -1.00 2.53
C ARG A 103 15.55 -1.19 1.32
N VAL A 104 15.49 -0.27 0.34
CA VAL A 104 16.45 -0.25 -0.79
C VAL A 104 17.87 -0.10 -0.26
N ARG A 105 18.12 0.89 0.61
CA ARG A 105 19.46 1.13 1.18
C ARG A 105 20.00 -0.06 1.96
N TYR A 106 19.13 -0.77 2.69
CA TYR A 106 19.49 -2.03 3.35
C TYR A 106 20.06 -3.05 2.35
N TRP A 107 19.37 -3.27 1.23
CA TRP A 107 19.83 -4.20 0.20
C TRP A 107 21.06 -3.71 -0.56
N GLU A 108 21.19 -2.40 -0.81
CA GLU A 108 22.39 -1.80 -1.41
C GLU A 108 23.62 -2.10 -0.58
N ASN A 109 23.54 -1.84 0.73
CA ASN A 109 24.64 -2.12 1.67
C ASN A 109 24.93 -3.63 1.76
N LEU A 110 23.89 -4.47 1.84
CA LEU A 110 24.05 -5.91 2.00
C LEU A 110 24.64 -6.58 0.74
N LYS A 111 24.30 -6.09 -0.45
CA LYS A 111 24.73 -6.67 -1.73
C LYS A 111 25.93 -5.95 -2.35
N GLY A 112 26.33 -4.79 -1.82
CA GLY A 112 27.45 -4.00 -2.33
C GLY A 112 27.19 -3.41 -3.73
N ILE A 113 25.93 -3.12 -4.06
CA ILE A 113 25.54 -2.50 -5.33
C ILE A 113 24.68 -1.28 -5.07
N TYR A 114 24.92 -0.19 -5.81
CA TYR A 114 24.33 1.11 -5.52
C TYR A 114 23.67 1.70 -6.77
N GLY A 115 22.45 2.22 -6.59
CA GLY A 115 21.75 3.00 -7.59
C GLY A 115 22.06 4.49 -7.49
N THR A 116 21.38 5.29 -8.32
CA THR A 116 21.45 6.76 -8.22
C THR A 116 20.42 7.34 -7.26
N GLY A 117 19.40 6.57 -6.92
CA GLY A 117 18.36 6.98 -5.98
C GLY A 117 17.10 6.14 -6.08
N VAL A 118 16.14 6.48 -5.21
CA VAL A 118 14.84 5.84 -5.11
C VAL A 118 13.73 6.88 -5.01
N THR A 119 12.64 6.66 -5.75
CA THR A 119 11.41 7.45 -5.66
C THR A 119 10.24 6.56 -5.34
N VAL A 120 9.39 6.99 -4.40
CA VAL A 120 8.14 6.31 -4.08
C VAL A 120 6.98 7.14 -4.62
N LYS A 121 6.27 6.60 -5.61
CA LYS A 121 5.09 7.26 -6.20
C LYS A 121 4.14 6.24 -6.80
N ARG A 122 2.87 6.62 -6.94
CA ARG A 122 1.88 5.76 -7.58
C ARG A 122 2.27 5.48 -9.04
N LEU A 123 2.47 4.21 -9.34
CA LEU A 123 2.70 3.69 -10.70
C LEU A 123 1.39 3.15 -11.29
N ARG A 124 1.39 2.81 -12.58
CA ARG A 124 0.29 2.05 -13.18
C ARG A 124 0.09 0.76 -12.40
N ARG A 125 -1.16 0.30 -12.27
CA ARG A 125 -1.53 -0.89 -11.48
C ARG A 125 -0.74 -2.15 -11.85
N SER A 126 -0.36 -2.35 -13.11
CA SER A 126 0.43 -3.53 -13.51
C SER A 126 1.93 -3.43 -13.17
N ILE A 127 2.37 -2.29 -12.62
CA ILE A 127 3.77 -1.96 -12.36
C ILE A 127 3.98 -1.82 -10.85
N LEU A 128 4.80 -2.73 -10.31
CA LEU A 128 5.18 -2.76 -8.89
C LEU A 128 6.46 -1.95 -8.64
N GLY A 129 7.37 -1.95 -9.62
CA GLY A 129 8.60 -1.19 -9.63
C GLY A 129 9.04 -0.91 -11.06
N GLN A 130 9.98 0.03 -11.21
CA GLN A 130 10.71 0.25 -12.46
C GLN A 130 12.09 0.84 -12.15
N CYS A 131 13.08 0.51 -12.97
CA CYS A 131 14.43 1.03 -12.88
C CYS A 131 14.77 1.82 -14.15
N SER A 132 15.27 3.05 -13.98
CA SER A 132 15.68 3.88 -15.12
C SER A 132 17.00 3.37 -15.75
N PHE A 133 17.33 3.90 -16.92
CA PHE A 133 18.64 3.66 -17.53
C PHE A 133 19.79 4.08 -16.61
N HIS A 134 19.60 5.20 -15.90
CA HIS A 134 20.55 5.76 -14.93
C HIS A 134 20.50 5.10 -13.54
N ASN A 135 19.96 3.89 -13.41
CA ASN A 135 19.91 3.14 -12.14
C ASN A 135 19.11 3.83 -11.03
N HIS A 136 18.07 4.60 -11.40
CA HIS A 136 17.14 5.21 -10.44
C HIS A 136 15.91 4.32 -10.31
N ILE A 137 15.60 3.87 -9.10
CA ILE A 137 14.44 3.00 -8.84
C ILE A 137 13.20 3.87 -8.57
N THR A 138 12.06 3.49 -9.13
CA THR A 138 10.74 3.97 -8.70
C THR A 138 9.89 2.81 -8.21
N LEU A 139 9.33 2.90 -7.01
CA LEU A 139 8.52 1.85 -6.39
C LEU A 139 7.07 2.29 -6.17
N GLN A 140 6.16 1.33 -6.35
CA GLN A 140 4.74 1.48 -6.02
C GLN A 140 4.54 1.50 -4.48
N PRO A 141 3.88 2.52 -3.90
CA PRO A 141 3.65 2.62 -2.47
C PRO A 141 3.01 1.39 -1.83
N PHE A 142 2.04 0.77 -2.51
CA PHE A 142 1.30 -0.38 -2.01
C PHE A 142 2.15 -1.63 -1.74
N LEU A 143 3.44 -1.64 -2.07
CA LEU A 143 4.34 -2.72 -1.63
C LEU A 143 4.34 -2.88 -0.10
N VAL A 144 4.12 -1.81 0.67
CA VAL A 144 4.12 -1.87 2.15
C VAL A 144 2.89 -2.56 2.75
N ILE A 145 1.85 -2.83 1.95
CA ILE A 145 0.70 -3.60 2.41
C ILE A 145 0.83 -5.10 2.14
N PHE A 146 1.96 -5.54 1.58
CA PHE A 146 2.25 -6.94 1.31
C PHE A 146 3.31 -7.49 2.26
N LYS A 147 3.54 -8.82 2.21
CA LYS A 147 4.61 -9.44 2.98
C LYS A 147 5.97 -8.84 2.59
N GLN A 148 6.85 -8.72 3.57
CA GLN A 148 8.19 -8.16 3.36
C GLN A 148 8.97 -8.93 2.30
N GLU A 149 8.86 -10.26 2.26
CA GLU A 149 9.53 -11.11 1.27
C GLU A 149 9.15 -10.74 -0.18
N TRP A 150 7.88 -10.42 -0.44
CA TRP A 150 7.42 -10.00 -1.76
C TRP A 150 7.86 -8.58 -2.10
N MET A 151 7.81 -7.67 -1.11
CA MET A 151 8.37 -6.33 -1.26
C MET A 151 9.87 -6.38 -1.60
N ASP A 152 10.64 -7.21 -0.90
CA ASP A 152 12.06 -7.43 -1.14
C ASP A 152 12.34 -8.02 -2.52
N GLY A 153 11.52 -8.99 -2.96
CA GLY A 153 11.60 -9.56 -4.29
C GLY A 153 11.45 -8.50 -5.39
N VAL A 154 10.51 -7.56 -5.23
CA VAL A 154 10.35 -6.43 -6.16
C VAL A 154 11.56 -5.51 -6.12
N ILE A 155 12.07 -5.15 -4.94
CA ILE A 155 13.26 -4.29 -4.81
C ILE A 155 14.47 -4.93 -5.50
N LEU A 156 14.75 -6.20 -5.22
CA LEU A 156 15.88 -6.93 -5.79
C LEU A 156 15.74 -7.12 -7.30
N HIS A 157 14.51 -7.27 -7.81
CA HIS A 157 14.23 -7.25 -9.25
C HIS A 157 14.68 -5.92 -9.89
N GLU A 158 14.31 -4.79 -9.30
CA GLU A 158 14.71 -3.48 -9.81
C GLU A 158 16.23 -3.22 -9.65
N MET A 159 16.86 -3.77 -8.61
CA MET A 159 18.32 -3.70 -8.43
C MET A 159 19.08 -4.58 -9.44
N ALA A 160 18.50 -5.70 -9.90
CA ALA A 160 19.10 -6.50 -10.97
C ALA A 160 19.26 -5.68 -12.27
N HIS A 161 18.37 -4.71 -12.49
CA HIS A 161 18.48 -3.76 -13.60
C HIS A 161 19.65 -2.77 -13.48
N TYR A 162 20.34 -2.69 -12.34
CA TYR A 162 21.60 -1.92 -12.26
C TYR A 162 22.68 -2.49 -13.16
N LYS A 163 22.68 -3.83 -13.35
CA LYS A 163 23.66 -4.53 -14.18
C LYS A 163 23.09 -5.00 -15.52
N HIS A 164 21.83 -5.42 -15.56
CA HIS A 164 21.22 -6.00 -16.76
C HIS A 164 19.86 -5.35 -17.09
N LYS A 165 19.82 -4.53 -18.14
CA LYS A 165 18.62 -3.74 -18.51
C LYS A 165 17.50 -4.54 -19.16
N HIS A 166 17.78 -5.74 -19.62
CA HIS A 166 16.82 -6.60 -20.31
C HIS A 166 16.71 -7.94 -19.59
N HIS A 167 15.49 -8.48 -19.48
CA HIS A 167 15.18 -9.78 -18.85
C HIS A 167 15.66 -10.99 -19.67
N ARG A 168 16.92 -10.96 -20.13
CA ARG A 168 17.63 -12.08 -20.77
C ARG A 168 18.19 -13.01 -19.68
N LYS A 169 18.74 -14.16 -20.09
CA LYS A 169 19.36 -15.14 -19.16
C LYS A 169 20.35 -14.50 -18.16
N SER A 170 21.13 -13.52 -18.58
CA SER A 170 22.05 -12.79 -17.69
C SER A 170 21.34 -12.06 -16.55
N PHE A 171 20.17 -11.46 -16.81
CA PHE A 171 19.36 -10.81 -15.78
C PHE A 171 18.85 -11.83 -14.76
N TRP A 172 18.25 -12.93 -15.20
CA TRP A 172 17.70 -13.95 -14.31
C TRP A 172 18.79 -14.62 -13.48
N ASN A 173 19.93 -14.96 -14.08
CA ASN A 173 21.09 -15.46 -13.34
C ASN A 173 21.54 -14.48 -12.24
N TYR A 174 21.58 -13.20 -12.55
CA TYR A 174 21.99 -12.19 -11.57
C TYR A 174 20.93 -11.98 -10.48
N LEU A 175 19.64 -11.99 -10.83
CA LEU A 175 18.56 -11.92 -9.87
C LEU A 175 18.57 -13.13 -8.93
N SER A 176 18.83 -14.34 -9.43
CA SER A 176 18.99 -15.54 -8.58
C SER A 176 20.12 -15.37 -7.56
N ILE A 177 21.25 -14.76 -7.95
CA ILE A 177 22.35 -14.42 -7.03
C ILE A 177 21.88 -13.41 -5.97
N LEU A 178 21.12 -12.38 -6.37
CA LEU A 178 20.60 -11.38 -5.45
C LEU A 178 19.59 -11.98 -4.45
N LEU A 179 18.70 -12.86 -4.91
CA LEU A 179 17.70 -13.54 -4.07
C LEU A 179 18.32 -14.64 -3.20
N GLY A 180 19.43 -15.24 -3.61
CA GLY A 180 20.02 -16.42 -2.96
C GLY A 180 19.23 -17.71 -3.23
N LYS A 181 18.35 -17.71 -4.23
CA LYS A 181 17.52 -18.83 -4.68
C LYS A 181 17.20 -18.69 -6.15
N ASP A 182 16.64 -19.71 -6.76
CA ASP A 182 16.25 -19.66 -8.18
C ASP A 182 15.13 -18.62 -8.40
N SER A 183 15.42 -17.63 -9.23
CA SER A 183 14.48 -16.57 -9.59
C SER A 183 13.43 -17.01 -10.62
N GLU A 184 13.70 -18.05 -11.42
CA GLU A 184 12.75 -18.55 -12.42
C GLU A 184 11.59 -19.34 -11.77
N ALA A 185 11.84 -19.91 -10.60
CA ALA A 185 10.83 -20.58 -9.77
C ALA A 185 9.91 -19.60 -9.01
N GLU A 186 10.27 -18.33 -8.94
CA GLU A 186 9.60 -17.32 -8.11
C GLU A 186 8.79 -16.36 -8.98
N ASN A 187 7.51 -16.23 -8.67
CA ASN A 187 6.64 -15.26 -9.34
C ASN A 187 5.99 -14.34 -8.32
N VAL A 188 6.77 -13.38 -7.83
CA VAL A 188 6.34 -12.37 -6.85
C VAL A 188 5.07 -11.65 -7.28
N LYS A 189 4.86 -11.42 -8.58
CA LYS A 189 3.63 -10.82 -9.09
C LYS A 189 2.42 -11.72 -8.84
N ASN A 190 2.55 -13.02 -9.10
CA ASN A 190 1.51 -14.00 -8.79
C ASN A 190 1.30 -14.12 -7.28
N ASP A 191 2.37 -14.15 -6.48
CA ASP A 191 2.24 -14.25 -5.02
C ASP A 191 1.49 -13.05 -4.44
N ILE A 192 1.80 -11.84 -4.91
CA ILE A 192 1.06 -10.62 -4.58
C ILE A 192 -0.39 -10.72 -5.03
N ALA A 193 -0.67 -11.30 -6.20
CA ALA A 193 -2.04 -11.50 -6.68
C ALA A 193 -2.84 -12.50 -5.84
N LEU A 194 -2.17 -13.44 -5.17
CA LEU A 194 -2.76 -14.40 -4.22
C LEU A 194 -2.89 -13.83 -2.80
N SER A 195 -2.38 -12.63 -2.54
CA SER A 195 -2.52 -11.96 -1.25
C SER A 195 -4.00 -11.71 -0.90
N PRO A 196 -4.41 -11.88 0.37
CA PRO A 196 -5.73 -11.46 0.82
C PRO A 196 -5.97 -9.95 0.65
N TYR A 197 -4.90 -9.17 0.48
CA TYR A 197 -4.96 -7.71 0.28
C TYR A 197 -4.94 -7.30 -1.19
N TYR A 198 -4.92 -8.25 -2.13
CA TYR A 198 -4.85 -7.92 -3.56
C TYR A 198 -6.10 -7.15 -4.03
N GLU A 199 -7.29 -7.53 -3.57
CA GLU A 199 -8.51 -6.79 -3.88
C GLU A 199 -8.47 -5.34 -3.38
N TYR A 200 -7.80 -5.12 -2.24
CA TYR A 200 -7.65 -3.78 -1.67
C TYR A 200 -6.69 -2.98 -2.54
N TYR A 201 -5.60 -3.60 -2.98
CA TYR A 201 -4.69 -3.02 -3.94
C TYR A 201 -5.40 -2.64 -5.26
N LEU A 202 -6.20 -3.54 -5.84
CA LEU A 202 -6.96 -3.26 -7.06
C LEU A 202 -7.90 -2.07 -6.88
N TYR A 203 -8.64 -2.06 -5.76
CA TYR A 203 -9.56 -0.98 -5.42
C TYR A 203 -8.82 0.34 -5.18
N LEU A 204 -7.79 0.35 -4.36
CA LEU A 204 -7.03 1.54 -4.01
C LEU A 204 -6.15 2.04 -5.15
N THR A 205 -5.89 1.26 -6.21
CA THR A 205 -5.15 1.72 -7.40
C THR A 205 -6.03 2.05 -8.61
N LYS A 206 -7.34 1.77 -8.59
CA LYS A 206 -8.24 2.11 -9.70
C LYS A 206 -8.15 3.62 -10.00
N ASN A 207 -7.81 4.01 -11.22
CA ASN A 207 -7.95 5.42 -11.61
C ASN A 207 -9.45 5.71 -11.64
N LYS A 208 -9.87 6.82 -11.02
CA LYS A 208 -11.22 7.35 -11.22
C LYS A 208 -11.24 8.07 -12.55
#